data_AF-A0A395D0P0-F1
#
_entry.id   AF-A0A395D0P0-F1
#
_cell.length_a   1.000
_cell.length_b   1.000
_cell.length_c   1.000
_cell.angle_alpha   90.00
_cell.angle_beta   90.00
_cell.angle_gamma   90.00
#
_symmetry.space_group_name_H-M   'P 1'
#
loop_
_entity.id
_entity.type
_entity.pdbx_description
1 polymer ?
#
loop_
_entity_poly.entity_id
_entity_poly.type
_entity_poly.pdbx_seq_one_letter_code
_entity_poly.pdbx_strand_id
1 'polypeptide(L)'
;AWNEALGLPRPFDQQWSLRMQQIMAYETDLLEYGDIFDGNPAIATKVAALKTQALAELKKIDELGGAAAAVEIGYMKSKLVKSNTARLEAIEAGEQIVVGVNKFTEGEPSPLTSGETAIMVVPEHVEAEQIEKLQAWRAQRDAKAVEAALKALASAAKEGRNMVEPSIAAAKAGVTTGEWGSVLRQAFGEYRAPTGVSATARQVGGALDDVRTEVQRVSTKIGKRAKFLVGKPGLDGHSNGAEQIAVRARDAGFDVIYAGIRSTPAELVETAEKEGAHCIGLSILSGSHVTLAHEVLRLMKERGIGDVPLVVGGIIPPADEKLLRENGVAAVYTPKNYDLNAIMTDLAHIIERSVEERV
;
A
#
# COMPACT_ATOMS: atom_id res chain seq x y z
N ALA A 1 -10.82 -15.38 2.95
CA ALA A 1 -12.30 -15.37 2.73
C ALA A 1 -12.58 -14.98 1.30
N TRP A 2 -13.70 -15.38 0.70
CA TRP A 2 -13.94 -15.11 -0.73
C TRP A 2 -14.01 -13.61 -1.07
N ASN A 3 -14.41 -12.74 -0.13
CA ASN A 3 -14.52 -11.29 -0.28
C ASN A 3 -13.32 -10.49 0.21
N GLU A 4 -12.18 -11.13 0.45
CA GLU A 4 -10.96 -10.48 0.99
C GLU A 4 -10.44 -9.33 0.11
N ALA A 5 -10.70 -9.39 -1.20
CA ALA A 5 -10.37 -8.29 -2.12
C ALA A 5 -11.29 -7.05 -1.98
N LEU A 6 -12.41 -7.16 -1.28
CA LEU A 6 -13.41 -6.10 -1.13
C LEU A 6 -13.38 -5.46 0.26
N GLY A 7 -13.03 -6.20 1.30
CA GLY A 7 -12.98 -5.69 2.66
C GLY A 7 -12.82 -6.78 3.71
N LEU A 8 -13.04 -6.42 4.97
CA LEU A 8 -12.98 -7.38 6.08
C LEU A 8 -14.10 -8.43 5.96
N PRO A 9 -13.81 -9.71 6.25
CA PRO A 9 -14.77 -10.79 6.06
C PRO A 9 -15.88 -10.73 7.11
N ARG A 10 -17.13 -10.92 6.68
CA ARG A 10 -18.30 -11.01 7.56
C ARG A 10 -18.33 -12.38 8.24
N PRO A 11 -19.10 -12.55 9.34
CA PRO A 11 -19.25 -13.86 9.99
C PRO A 11 -19.62 -14.99 9.03
N PHE A 12 -20.48 -14.72 8.04
CA PHE A 12 -20.84 -15.69 6.99
C PHE A 12 -19.64 -16.09 6.11
N ASP A 13 -18.82 -15.13 5.67
CA ASP A 13 -17.66 -15.38 4.80
C ASP A 13 -16.54 -16.12 5.56
N GLN A 14 -16.40 -15.82 6.85
CA GLN A 14 -15.50 -16.52 7.76
C GLN A 14 -15.94 -17.97 7.96
N GLN A 15 -17.24 -18.22 8.17
CA GLN A 15 -17.79 -19.56 8.30
C GLN A 15 -17.52 -20.38 7.05
N TRP A 16 -17.71 -19.82 5.86
CA TRP A 16 -17.36 -20.49 4.60
C TRP A 16 -15.88 -20.89 4.55
N SER A 17 -14.98 -19.97 4.92
CA SER A 17 -13.54 -20.23 4.93
C SER A 17 -13.17 -21.36 5.92
N LEU A 18 -13.83 -21.39 7.08
CA LEU A 18 -13.68 -22.46 8.07
C LEU A 18 -14.22 -23.81 7.55
N ARG A 19 -15.39 -23.80 6.91
CA ARG A 19 -16.01 -25.02 6.36
C ARG A 19 -15.16 -25.64 5.26
N MET A 20 -14.50 -24.84 4.42
CA MET A 20 -13.53 -25.36 3.45
C MET A 20 -12.43 -26.17 4.12
N GLN A 21 -11.84 -25.66 5.22
CA GLN A 21 -10.82 -26.41 5.96
C GLN A 21 -11.37 -27.68 6.61
N GLN A 22 -12.59 -27.63 7.13
CA GLN A 22 -13.23 -28.79 7.75
C GLN A 22 -13.59 -29.87 6.73
N ILE A 23 -14.12 -29.51 5.57
CA ILE A 23 -14.37 -30.45 4.46
C ILE A 23 -13.05 -31.09 4.05
N MET A 24 -12.00 -30.29 3.83
CA MET A 24 -10.67 -30.81 3.52
C MET A 24 -10.16 -31.78 4.61
N ALA A 25 -10.36 -31.47 5.89
CA ALA A 25 -9.87 -32.30 6.99
C ALA A 25 -10.69 -33.59 7.21
N TYR A 26 -12.01 -33.54 7.06
CA TYR A 26 -12.92 -34.59 7.54
C TYR A 26 -13.69 -35.31 6.44
N GLU A 27 -13.65 -34.84 5.19
CA GLU A 27 -14.44 -35.42 4.07
C GLU A 27 -13.57 -35.82 2.87
N THR A 28 -12.24 -35.60 2.90
CA THR A 28 -11.35 -35.92 1.76
C THR A 28 -10.32 -37.02 2.05
N ASP A 29 -10.34 -37.59 3.26
CA ASP A 29 -9.38 -38.59 3.77
C ASP A 29 -7.90 -38.17 3.71
N LEU A 30 -7.58 -36.92 3.31
CA LEU A 30 -6.20 -36.43 3.13
C LEU A 30 -5.33 -36.56 4.38
N LEU A 31 -5.93 -36.49 5.57
CA LEU A 31 -5.22 -36.61 6.85
C LEU A 31 -4.92 -38.05 7.26
N GLU A 32 -5.45 -39.05 6.56
CA GLU A 32 -5.15 -40.47 6.82
C GLU A 32 -3.78 -40.89 6.24
N TYR A 33 -3.20 -40.06 5.38
CA TYR A 33 -1.94 -40.33 4.68
C TYR A 33 -0.82 -39.36 5.11
N GLY A 34 0.43 -39.78 4.90
CA GLY A 34 1.60 -38.90 5.00
C GLY A 34 1.71 -37.93 3.81
N ASP A 35 2.92 -37.65 3.33
CA ASP A 35 3.08 -36.85 2.10
C ASP A 35 2.65 -37.66 0.87
N ILE A 36 1.43 -37.42 0.38
CA ILE A 36 0.86 -38.08 -0.80
C ILE A 36 1.62 -37.80 -2.10
N PHE A 37 2.55 -36.83 -2.10
CA PHE A 37 3.40 -36.53 -3.25
C PHE A 37 4.75 -37.27 -3.22
N ASP A 38 5.06 -37.99 -2.13
CA ASP A 38 6.31 -38.74 -2.03
C ASP A 38 6.45 -39.79 -3.16
N GLY A 39 7.65 -39.92 -3.68
CA GLY A 39 7.95 -40.79 -4.82
C GLY A 39 7.42 -40.30 -6.18
N ASN A 40 6.66 -39.20 -6.27
CA ASN A 40 6.21 -38.67 -7.56
C ASN A 40 7.37 -37.99 -8.32
N PRO A 41 7.82 -38.52 -9.48
CA PRO A 41 9.00 -38.01 -10.17
C PRO A 41 8.82 -36.57 -10.67
N ALA A 42 7.61 -36.19 -11.11
CA ALA A 42 7.35 -34.83 -11.61
C ALA A 42 7.40 -33.80 -10.48
N ILE A 43 6.82 -34.13 -9.32
CA ILE A 43 6.88 -33.27 -8.13
C ILE A 43 8.31 -33.20 -7.60
N ALA A 44 9.02 -34.33 -7.51
CA ALA A 44 10.41 -34.37 -7.08
C ALA A 44 11.31 -33.49 -7.96
N THR A 45 11.16 -33.55 -9.29
CA THR A 45 11.88 -32.66 -10.22
C THR A 45 11.56 -31.18 -9.95
N LYS A 46 10.28 -30.83 -9.75
CA LYS A 46 9.88 -29.45 -9.48
C LYS A 46 10.45 -28.94 -8.14
N VAL A 47 10.40 -29.77 -7.09
CA VAL A 47 10.96 -29.46 -5.77
C VAL A 47 12.48 -29.29 -5.85
N ALA A 48 13.19 -30.16 -6.58
CA ALA A 48 14.63 -30.03 -6.77
C ALA A 48 14.99 -28.72 -7.49
N ALA A 49 14.25 -28.36 -8.54
CA ALA A 49 14.45 -27.08 -9.23
C ALA A 49 14.21 -25.87 -8.32
N LEU A 50 13.16 -25.89 -7.49
CA LEU A 50 12.88 -24.82 -6.52
C LEU A 50 13.98 -24.70 -5.46
N LYS A 51 14.48 -25.83 -4.93
CA LYS A 51 15.59 -25.85 -3.98
C LYS A 51 16.85 -25.23 -4.57
N THR A 52 17.22 -25.61 -5.80
CA THR A 52 18.38 -25.04 -6.49
C THR A 52 18.25 -23.53 -6.66
N GLN A 53 17.08 -23.03 -7.08
CA GLN A 53 16.84 -21.60 -7.26
C GLN A 53 16.87 -20.84 -5.91
N ALA A 54 16.24 -21.39 -4.87
CA ALA A 54 16.22 -20.79 -3.54
C ALA A 54 17.63 -20.70 -2.93
N LEU A 55 18.42 -21.79 -3.02
CA LEU A 55 19.80 -21.81 -2.52
C LEU A 55 20.71 -20.85 -3.29
N ALA A 56 20.50 -20.68 -4.59
CA ALA A 56 21.24 -19.69 -5.39
C ALA A 56 20.93 -18.25 -4.96
N GLU A 57 19.66 -17.94 -4.69
CA GLU A 57 19.27 -16.62 -4.18
C GLU A 57 19.80 -16.38 -2.75
N LEU A 58 19.77 -17.39 -1.87
CA LEU A 58 20.39 -17.29 -0.54
C LEU A 58 21.89 -17.01 -0.62
N LYS A 59 22.63 -17.76 -1.46
CA LYS A 59 24.04 -17.49 -1.72
C LYS A 59 24.26 -16.05 -2.20
N LYS A 60 23.36 -15.52 -3.05
CA LYS A 60 23.45 -14.15 -3.52
C LYS A 60 23.27 -13.13 -2.39
N ILE A 61 22.34 -13.39 -1.47
CA ILE A 61 22.13 -12.56 -0.28
C ILE A 61 23.36 -12.61 0.63
N ASP A 62 23.99 -13.77 0.81
CA ASP A 62 25.23 -13.89 1.59
C ASP A 62 26.38 -13.10 0.96
N GLU A 63 26.54 -13.13 -0.37
CA GLU A 63 27.51 -12.31 -1.11
C GLU A 63 27.28 -10.80 -0.95
N LEU A 64 26.05 -10.37 -0.65
CA LEU A 64 25.68 -8.98 -0.38
C LEU A 64 25.91 -8.56 1.09
N GLY A 65 26.45 -9.45 1.93
CA GLY A 65 26.65 -9.19 3.36
C GLY A 65 25.49 -9.64 4.24
N GLY A 66 24.62 -10.54 3.74
CA GLY A 66 23.49 -11.10 4.46
C GLY A 66 22.19 -10.31 4.30
N ALA A 67 21.11 -10.82 4.89
CA ALA A 67 19.76 -10.32 4.69
C ALA A 67 19.58 -8.84 5.11
N ALA A 68 20.17 -8.42 6.23
CA ALA A 68 20.08 -7.04 6.70
C ALA A 68 20.69 -6.06 5.67
N ALA A 69 21.91 -6.33 5.20
CA ALA A 69 22.56 -5.51 4.18
C ALA A 69 21.77 -5.51 2.86
N ALA A 70 21.25 -6.67 2.45
CA ALA A 70 20.42 -6.78 1.24
C ALA A 70 19.10 -6.00 1.32
N VAL A 71 18.52 -5.86 2.52
CA VAL A 71 17.35 -4.99 2.77
C VAL A 71 17.75 -3.52 2.69
N GLU A 72 18.84 -3.12 3.35
CA GLU A 72 19.30 -1.71 3.39
C GLU A 72 19.63 -1.16 2.00
N ILE A 73 20.27 -1.95 1.13
CA ILE A 73 20.54 -1.54 -0.26
C ILE A 73 19.32 -1.68 -1.18
N GLY A 74 18.17 -2.15 -0.66
CA GLY A 74 16.93 -2.30 -1.41
C GLY A 74 16.88 -3.48 -2.39
N TYR A 75 17.87 -4.39 -2.37
CA TYR A 75 17.95 -5.52 -3.30
C TYR A 75 16.69 -6.39 -3.24
N MET A 76 16.33 -6.88 -2.05
CA MET A 76 15.18 -7.77 -1.88
C MET A 76 13.88 -7.10 -2.31
N LYS A 77 13.70 -5.83 -1.95
CA LYS A 77 12.51 -5.06 -2.34
C LYS A 77 12.42 -4.87 -3.84
N SER A 78 13.52 -4.54 -4.52
CA SER A 78 13.54 -4.39 -5.98
C SER A 78 13.20 -5.69 -6.72
N LYS A 79 13.61 -6.85 -6.19
CA LYS A 79 13.31 -8.17 -6.76
C LYS A 79 11.81 -8.49 -6.64
N LEU A 80 11.19 -8.14 -5.51
CA LEU A 80 9.74 -8.26 -5.32
C LEU A 80 8.97 -7.34 -6.27
N VAL A 81 9.38 -6.07 -6.39
CA VAL A 81 8.77 -5.11 -7.34
C VAL A 81 8.86 -5.66 -8.76
N LYS A 82 10.05 -6.11 -9.20
CA LYS A 82 10.27 -6.68 -10.53
C LYS A 82 9.40 -7.91 -10.81
N SER A 83 9.30 -8.82 -9.83
CA SER A 83 8.45 -10.01 -9.94
C SER A 83 6.98 -9.65 -10.13
N ASN A 84 6.49 -8.69 -9.33
CA ASN A 84 5.11 -8.23 -9.43
C ASN A 84 4.84 -7.48 -10.74
N THR A 85 5.80 -6.69 -11.23
CA THR A 85 5.70 -6.02 -12.54
C THR A 85 5.56 -7.03 -13.67
N ALA A 86 6.40 -8.06 -13.72
CA ALA A 86 6.31 -9.11 -14.73
C ALA A 86 4.97 -9.86 -14.66
N ARG A 87 4.45 -10.11 -13.46
CA ARG A 87 3.12 -10.71 -13.28
C ARG A 87 2.01 -9.83 -13.86
N LEU A 88 2.01 -8.52 -13.56
CA LEU A 88 0.98 -7.61 -14.07
C LEU A 88 1.05 -7.47 -15.59
N GLU A 89 2.26 -7.37 -16.16
CA GLU A 89 2.47 -7.35 -17.61
C GLU A 89 1.92 -8.62 -18.27
N ALA A 90 2.14 -9.80 -17.68
CA ALA A 90 1.58 -11.06 -18.19
C ALA A 90 0.04 -11.12 -18.08
N ILE A 91 -0.55 -10.49 -17.07
CA ILE A 91 -2.02 -10.39 -16.93
C ILE A 91 -2.59 -9.42 -17.98
N GLU A 92 -1.99 -8.25 -18.17
CA GLU A 92 -2.39 -7.26 -19.17
C GLU A 92 -2.27 -7.82 -20.59
N ALA A 93 -1.20 -8.56 -20.88
CA ALA A 93 -0.98 -9.22 -22.17
C ALA A 93 -1.88 -10.45 -22.41
N GLY A 94 -2.62 -10.90 -21.39
CA GLY A 94 -3.46 -12.10 -21.45
C GLY A 94 -2.69 -13.43 -21.45
N GLU A 95 -1.37 -13.40 -21.24
CA GLU A 95 -0.51 -14.59 -21.09
C GLU A 95 -0.85 -15.33 -19.79
N GLN A 96 -1.11 -14.58 -18.71
CA GLN A 96 -1.61 -15.13 -17.46
C GLN A 96 -3.12 -14.85 -17.34
N ILE A 97 -3.92 -15.91 -17.47
CA ILE A 97 -5.37 -15.82 -17.38
C ILE A 97 -5.80 -15.64 -15.92
N VAL A 98 -6.64 -14.63 -15.69
CA VAL A 98 -7.37 -14.41 -14.43
C VAL A 98 -8.87 -14.36 -14.77
N VAL A 99 -9.56 -15.46 -14.46
CA VAL A 99 -10.99 -15.64 -14.75
C VAL A 99 -11.81 -14.54 -14.07
N GLY A 100 -12.71 -13.92 -14.82
CA GLY A 100 -13.55 -12.82 -14.35
C GLY A 100 -12.87 -11.45 -14.35
N VAL A 101 -11.58 -11.37 -14.72
CA VAL A 101 -10.82 -10.11 -14.81
C VAL A 101 -10.39 -9.82 -16.24
N ASN A 102 -9.49 -10.62 -16.81
CA ASN A 102 -8.99 -10.42 -18.19
C ASN A 102 -9.55 -11.43 -19.20
N LYS A 103 -10.23 -12.48 -18.73
CA LYS A 103 -10.86 -13.50 -19.57
C LYS A 103 -12.10 -14.05 -18.88
N PHE A 104 -13.13 -14.38 -19.66
CA PHE A 104 -14.43 -14.83 -19.15
C PHE A 104 -15.03 -13.80 -18.19
N THR A 105 -15.17 -12.55 -18.66
CA THR A 105 -15.64 -11.41 -17.86
C THR A 105 -17.16 -11.33 -17.74
N GLU A 106 -17.88 -12.12 -18.53
CA GLU A 106 -19.33 -12.24 -18.49
C GLU A 106 -19.76 -13.15 -17.33
N GLY A 107 -20.87 -12.81 -16.67
CA GLY A 107 -21.44 -13.60 -15.58
C GLY A 107 -22.69 -12.95 -14.98
N GLU A 108 -23.46 -13.74 -14.25
CA GLU A 108 -24.64 -13.25 -13.52
C GLU A 108 -24.22 -12.37 -12.32
N PRO A 109 -25.01 -11.33 -11.98
CA PRO A 109 -24.78 -10.54 -10.77
C PRO A 109 -24.71 -11.42 -9.53
N SER A 110 -23.60 -11.31 -8.78
CA SER A 110 -23.43 -12.10 -7.56
C SER A 110 -24.30 -11.54 -6.43
N PRO A 111 -25.15 -12.36 -5.78
CA PRO A 111 -25.88 -11.96 -4.57
C PRO A 111 -24.93 -11.70 -3.40
N LEU A 112 -23.66 -12.11 -3.51
CA LEU A 112 -22.66 -11.95 -2.48
C LEU A 112 -21.99 -10.58 -2.49
N THR A 113 -21.97 -9.89 -3.64
CA THR A 113 -21.37 -8.56 -3.83
C THR A 113 -22.40 -7.42 -3.88
N SER A 114 -23.69 -7.75 -3.87
CA SER A 114 -24.79 -6.79 -3.94
C SER A 114 -25.34 -6.47 -2.54
N GLY A 115 -25.38 -5.17 -2.20
CA GLY A 115 -26.00 -4.65 -0.97
C GLY A 115 -25.08 -3.76 -0.12
N GLU A 116 -25.70 -2.86 0.66
CA GLU A 116 -25.01 -1.91 1.56
C GLU A 116 -24.20 -2.61 2.67
N THR A 117 -24.49 -3.89 2.95
CA THR A 117 -23.80 -4.71 3.96
C THR A 117 -22.75 -5.66 3.37
N ALA A 118 -22.25 -5.39 2.15
CA ALA A 118 -21.28 -6.25 1.47
C ALA A 118 -19.90 -6.25 2.13
N ILE A 119 -19.56 -5.18 2.86
CA ILE A 119 -18.28 -5.00 3.56
C ILE A 119 -18.52 -4.50 4.99
N MET A 120 -17.60 -4.84 5.88
CA MET A 120 -17.60 -4.31 7.24
C MET A 120 -16.79 -3.00 7.28
N VAL A 121 -17.41 -1.93 7.77
CA VAL A 121 -16.81 -0.59 7.91
C VAL A 121 -16.75 -0.22 9.39
N VAL A 122 -15.72 0.52 9.79
CA VAL A 122 -15.61 1.05 11.16
C VAL A 122 -16.44 2.34 11.25
N PRO A 123 -17.41 2.44 12.17
CA PRO A 123 -18.17 3.67 12.35
C PRO A 123 -17.30 4.85 12.82
N GLU A 124 -17.62 6.06 12.36
CA GLU A 124 -16.85 7.28 12.67
C GLU A 124 -16.76 7.58 14.18
N HIS A 125 -17.79 7.24 14.96
CA HIS A 125 -17.80 7.48 16.42
C HIS A 125 -16.76 6.65 17.19
N VAL A 126 -16.26 5.55 16.62
CA VAL A 126 -15.29 4.67 17.30
C VAL A 126 -13.98 5.42 17.61
N GLU A 127 -13.53 6.30 16.70
CA GLU A 127 -12.34 7.12 16.94
C GLU A 127 -12.58 8.12 18.06
N ALA A 128 -13.71 8.83 18.04
CA ALA A 128 -14.07 9.80 19.07
C ALA A 128 -14.15 9.15 20.46
N GLU A 129 -14.83 8.00 20.58
CA GLU A 129 -14.87 7.23 21.81
C GLU A 129 -13.48 6.80 22.30
N GLN A 130 -12.60 6.41 21.38
CA GLN A 130 -11.25 5.98 21.73
C GLN A 130 -10.40 7.16 22.21
N ILE A 131 -10.57 8.35 21.63
CA ILE A 131 -9.94 9.59 22.10
C ILE A 131 -10.41 9.94 23.51
N GLU A 132 -11.72 9.89 23.77
CA GLU A 132 -12.29 10.14 25.10
C GLU A 132 -11.74 9.15 26.14
N LYS A 133 -11.73 7.85 25.82
CA LYS A 133 -11.14 6.80 26.68
C LYS A 133 -9.66 7.06 26.95
N LEU A 134 -8.90 7.48 25.94
CA LEU A 134 -7.48 7.81 26.09
C LEU A 134 -7.25 9.03 26.98
N GLN A 135 -8.07 10.08 26.84
CA GLN A 135 -8.00 11.27 27.68
C GLN A 135 -8.33 10.94 29.14
N ALA A 136 -9.40 10.17 29.37
CA ALA A 136 -9.77 9.69 30.70
C ALA A 136 -8.67 8.82 31.32
N TRP A 137 -8.08 7.90 30.54
CA TRP A 137 -6.95 7.07 30.97
C TRP A 137 -5.74 7.91 31.40
N ARG A 138 -5.39 8.93 30.60
CA ARG A 138 -4.28 9.85 30.91
C ARG A 138 -4.53 10.67 32.16
N ALA A 139 -5.79 11.03 32.45
CA ALA A 139 -6.16 11.79 33.64
C ALA A 139 -6.12 10.98 34.94
N GLN A 140 -6.35 9.67 34.87
CA GLN A 140 -6.47 8.79 36.06
C GLN A 140 -5.15 8.13 36.48
N ARG A 141 -4.22 7.92 35.55
CA ARG A 141 -2.94 7.26 35.82
C ARG A 141 -2.00 8.10 36.69
N ASP A 142 -1.08 7.44 37.40
CA ASP A 142 -0.03 8.12 38.16
C ASP A 142 1.01 8.76 37.22
N ALA A 143 0.92 10.08 37.09
CA ALA A 143 1.81 10.86 36.23
C ALA A 143 3.30 10.71 36.60
N LYS A 144 3.64 10.57 37.88
CA LYS A 144 5.03 10.41 38.33
C LYS A 144 5.56 9.03 37.99
N ALA A 145 4.74 7.99 38.16
CA ALA A 145 5.09 6.63 37.77
C ALA A 145 5.31 6.52 36.25
N VAL A 146 4.44 7.17 35.46
CA VAL A 146 4.57 7.25 33.99
C VAL A 146 5.87 7.94 33.59
N GLU A 147 6.16 9.11 34.14
CA GLU A 147 7.38 9.87 33.84
C GLU A 147 8.64 9.06 34.18
N ALA A 148 8.67 8.45 35.37
CA ALA A 148 9.78 7.61 35.81
C ALA A 148 10.00 6.41 34.87
N ALA A 149 8.91 5.75 34.44
CA ALA A 149 8.98 4.60 33.55
C ALA A 149 9.44 4.99 32.13
N LEU A 150 8.94 6.11 31.59
CA LEU A 150 9.39 6.64 30.29
C LEU A 150 10.87 7.03 30.33
N LYS A 151 11.34 7.65 31.41
CA LYS A 151 12.75 7.99 31.60
C LYS A 151 13.65 6.75 31.68
N ALA A 152 13.20 5.72 32.41
CA ALA A 152 13.93 4.45 32.50
C ALA A 152 14.03 3.75 31.13
N LEU A 153 12.95 3.77 30.35
CA LEU A 153 12.95 3.25 28.99
C LEU A 153 13.90 4.04 28.06
N ALA A 154 13.84 5.37 28.11
CA ALA A 154 14.72 6.23 27.31
C ALA A 154 16.21 5.98 27.64
N SER A 155 16.55 5.85 28.92
CA SER A 155 17.89 5.50 29.38
C SER A 155 18.32 4.12 28.89
N ALA A 156 17.45 3.10 29.01
CA ALA A 156 17.75 1.76 28.51
C ALA A 156 18.00 1.74 27.00
N ALA A 157 17.17 2.45 26.22
CA ALA A 157 17.33 2.58 24.78
C ALA A 157 18.65 3.26 24.40
N LYS A 158 19.00 4.37 25.07
CA LYS A 158 20.24 5.11 24.81
C LYS A 158 21.49 4.35 25.22
N GLU A 159 21.42 3.58 26.31
CA GLU A 159 22.54 2.80 26.85
C GLU A 159 22.71 1.43 26.18
N GLY A 160 21.80 1.04 25.28
CA GLY A 160 21.82 -0.27 24.62
C GLY A 160 21.56 -1.45 25.58
N ARG A 161 20.90 -1.19 26.71
CA ARG A 161 20.51 -2.24 27.68
C ARG A 161 19.21 -2.91 27.25
N ASN A 162 18.89 -4.05 27.88
CA ASN A 162 17.60 -4.71 27.69
C ASN A 162 16.44 -3.73 27.98
N MET A 163 15.52 -3.61 27.02
CA MET A 163 14.36 -2.73 27.08
C MET A 163 13.08 -3.45 27.53
N VAL A 164 13.08 -4.77 27.69
CA VAL A 164 11.89 -5.54 28.05
C VAL A 164 11.38 -5.14 29.42
N GLU A 165 12.26 -5.13 30.43
CA GLU A 165 11.92 -4.79 31.81
C GLU A 165 11.38 -3.34 31.94
N PRO A 166 12.04 -2.30 31.42
CA PRO A 166 11.49 -0.95 31.45
C PRO A 166 10.22 -0.79 30.58
N SER A 167 10.05 -1.57 29.52
CA SER A 167 8.80 -1.57 28.73
C SER A 167 7.62 -2.17 29.50
N ILE A 168 7.84 -3.27 30.25
CA ILE A 168 6.83 -3.84 31.15
C ILE A 168 6.47 -2.84 32.25
N ALA A 169 7.47 -2.16 32.83
CA ALA A 169 7.23 -1.12 33.83
C ALA A 169 6.41 0.05 33.25
N ALA A 170 6.72 0.50 32.03
CA ALA A 170 5.96 1.52 31.32
C ALA A 170 4.51 1.10 31.10
N ALA A 171 4.26 -0.11 30.59
CA ALA A 171 2.92 -0.64 30.39
C ALA A 171 2.12 -0.68 31.71
N LYS A 172 2.74 -1.16 32.80
CA LYS A 172 2.12 -1.21 34.13
C LYS A 172 1.84 0.17 34.72
N ALA A 173 2.68 1.16 34.43
CA ALA A 173 2.47 2.56 34.83
C ALA A 173 1.37 3.26 34.02
N GLY A 174 0.84 2.63 32.97
CA GLY A 174 -0.18 3.21 32.10
C GLY A 174 0.36 4.12 31.01
N VAL A 175 1.63 3.95 30.63
CA VAL A 175 2.20 4.52 29.40
C VAL A 175 1.41 4.01 28.20
N THR A 176 1.05 4.94 27.30
CA THR A 176 0.33 4.62 26.06
C THR A 176 1.30 4.16 24.98
N THR A 177 0.83 3.37 24.01
CA THR A 177 1.64 2.94 22.86
C THR A 177 2.26 4.13 22.11
N GLY A 178 1.56 5.26 22.03
CA GLY A 178 2.07 6.48 21.40
C GLY A 178 3.26 7.11 22.15
N GLU A 179 3.19 7.20 23.49
CA GLU A 179 4.29 7.72 24.33
C GLU A 179 5.49 6.76 24.32
N TRP A 180 5.23 5.46 24.44
CA TRP A 180 6.23 4.41 24.32
C TRP A 180 6.97 4.51 22.98
N GLY A 181 6.22 4.55 21.87
CA GLY A 181 6.78 4.72 20.53
C GLY A 181 7.50 6.04 20.33
N SER A 182 7.03 7.14 20.93
CA SER A 182 7.71 8.44 20.85
C SER A 182 9.08 8.42 21.53
N VAL A 183 9.21 7.79 22.70
CA VAL A 183 10.51 7.65 23.37
C VAL A 183 11.49 6.85 22.52
N LEU A 184 11.04 5.73 21.94
CA LEU A 184 11.92 4.93 21.08
C LEU A 184 12.28 5.65 19.78
N ARG A 185 11.35 6.43 19.19
CA ARG A 185 11.64 7.28 18.02
C ARG A 185 12.66 8.37 18.33
N GLN A 186 12.64 8.95 19.53
CA GLN A 186 13.67 9.92 19.93
C GLN A 186 15.04 9.27 20.10
N ALA A 187 15.10 8.01 20.54
CA ALA A 187 16.36 7.29 20.74
C ALA A 187 16.96 6.75 19.43
N PHE A 188 16.13 6.22 18.52
CA PHE A 188 16.57 5.48 17.34
C PHE A 188 16.26 6.17 16.01
N GLY A 189 15.47 7.24 16.03
CA GLY A 189 14.91 7.84 14.82
C GLY A 189 13.76 7.01 14.24
N GLU A 190 13.42 7.30 12.99
CA GLU A 190 12.43 6.56 12.21
C GLU A 190 13.08 5.92 11.00
N TYR A 191 12.77 4.64 10.78
CA TYR A 191 13.24 3.93 9.60
C TYR A 191 12.46 4.36 8.35
N ARG A 192 13.16 4.69 7.27
CA ARG A 192 12.60 4.92 5.93
C ARG A 192 13.15 3.85 5.00
N ALA A 193 12.32 2.85 4.70
CA ALA A 193 12.73 1.69 3.91
C ALA A 193 12.98 2.07 2.44
N PRO A 194 13.94 1.40 1.77
CA PRO A 194 14.08 1.50 0.32
C PRO A 194 12.78 1.10 -0.39
N THR A 195 12.40 1.87 -1.40
CA THR A 195 11.15 1.65 -2.13
C THR A 195 11.22 0.49 -3.12
N GLY A 196 12.42 0.12 -3.56
CA GLY A 196 12.68 -0.88 -4.60
C GLY A 196 12.21 -0.50 -6.00
N VAL A 197 11.73 0.73 -6.19
CA VAL A 197 11.34 1.28 -7.49
C VAL A 197 12.58 1.89 -8.15
N SER A 198 12.90 1.46 -9.38
CA SER A 198 14.04 2.00 -10.13
C SER A 198 13.84 3.47 -10.48
N ALA A 199 14.90 4.27 -10.39
CA ALA A 199 14.89 5.66 -10.83
C ALA A 199 14.86 5.82 -12.36
N THR A 200 15.20 4.77 -13.11
CA THR A 200 15.25 4.78 -14.57
C THR A 200 14.01 4.15 -15.18
N ALA A 201 13.50 4.78 -16.24
CA ALA A 201 12.47 4.19 -17.09
C ALA A 201 13.03 2.98 -17.84
N ARG A 202 12.20 1.95 -17.97
CA ARG A 202 12.50 0.75 -18.76
C ARG A 202 12.14 0.99 -20.22
N GLN A 203 12.92 0.39 -21.11
CA GLN A 203 12.60 0.32 -22.54
C GLN A 203 11.58 -0.80 -22.77
N VAL A 204 10.33 -0.53 -22.43
CA VAL A 204 9.18 -1.37 -22.79
C VAL A 204 8.66 -0.89 -24.15
N GLY A 205 8.60 -1.75 -25.17
CA GLY A 205 8.04 -1.42 -26.50
C GLY A 205 6.58 -1.87 -26.63
N GLY A 206 5.86 -1.37 -27.63
CA GLY A 206 4.51 -1.84 -27.98
C GLY A 206 3.40 -0.95 -27.42
N ALA A 207 2.44 -1.52 -26.68
CA ALA A 207 1.21 -0.85 -26.22
C ALA A 207 1.43 0.40 -25.34
N LEU A 208 2.65 0.65 -24.85
CA LEU A 208 2.98 1.83 -24.05
C LEU A 208 3.37 3.05 -24.90
N ASP A 209 3.66 2.87 -26.19
CA ASP A 209 4.18 3.94 -27.05
C ASP A 209 3.13 5.04 -27.30
N ASP A 210 1.86 4.67 -27.39
CA ASP A 210 0.75 5.63 -27.47
C ASP A 210 0.62 6.46 -26.19
N VAL A 211 0.75 5.82 -25.02
CA VAL A 211 0.73 6.50 -23.72
C VAL A 211 1.91 7.47 -23.60
N ARG A 212 3.11 7.05 -24.01
CA ARG A 212 4.29 7.94 -24.02
C ARG A 212 4.10 9.16 -24.89
N THR A 213 3.53 8.96 -26.07
CA THR A 213 3.22 10.06 -27.00
C THR A 213 2.27 11.06 -26.34
N GLU A 214 1.25 10.56 -25.65
CA GLU A 214 0.27 11.39 -24.97
C GLU A 214 0.86 12.16 -23.77
N VAL A 215 1.64 11.48 -22.92
CA VAL A 215 2.36 12.13 -21.80
C VAL A 215 3.34 13.17 -22.30
N GLN A 216 4.02 12.91 -23.42
CA GLN A 216 4.93 13.88 -24.04
C GLN A 216 4.18 15.08 -24.62
N ARG A 217 3.00 14.88 -25.22
CA ARG A 217 2.13 15.95 -25.73
C ARG A 217 1.72 16.89 -24.59
N VAL A 218 1.21 16.34 -23.49
CA VAL A 218 0.83 17.11 -22.29
C VAL A 218 2.04 17.81 -21.68
N SER A 219 3.18 17.11 -21.56
CA SER A 219 4.42 17.71 -21.06
C SER A 219 4.88 18.92 -21.90
N THR A 220 4.76 18.81 -23.22
CA THR A 220 5.09 19.92 -24.14
C THR A 220 4.14 21.09 -23.93
N LYS A 221 2.84 20.83 -23.76
CA LYS A 221 1.83 21.86 -23.52
C LYS A 221 2.02 22.62 -22.21
N ILE A 222 2.37 21.93 -21.12
CA ILE A 222 2.65 22.56 -19.82
C ILE A 222 4.08 23.15 -19.74
N GLY A 223 4.89 22.99 -20.79
CA GLY A 223 6.25 23.54 -20.90
C GLY A 223 7.32 22.80 -20.12
N LYS A 224 7.01 21.67 -19.49
CA LYS A 224 7.91 20.83 -18.69
C LYS A 224 7.38 19.41 -18.57
N ARG A 225 8.23 18.48 -18.16
CA ARG A 225 7.83 17.09 -17.94
C ARG A 225 6.70 17.01 -16.91
N ALA A 226 5.61 16.33 -17.26
CA ALA A 226 4.51 16.06 -16.33
C ALA A 226 5.06 15.30 -15.12
N LYS A 227 4.75 15.81 -13.92
CA LYS A 227 5.35 15.36 -12.66
C LYS A 227 4.26 14.80 -11.76
N PHE A 228 4.42 13.55 -11.34
CA PHE A 228 3.42 12.82 -10.60
C PHE A 228 3.99 12.32 -9.27
N LEU A 229 3.39 12.77 -8.16
CA LEU A 229 3.71 12.26 -6.85
C LEU A 229 2.81 11.08 -6.52
N VAL A 230 3.40 9.95 -6.13
CA VAL A 230 2.67 8.78 -5.61
C VAL A 230 3.04 8.61 -4.15
N GLY A 231 2.03 8.66 -3.28
CA GLY A 231 2.21 8.57 -1.83
C GLY A 231 1.20 7.64 -1.17
N LYS A 232 1.57 7.14 0.00
CA LYS A 232 0.68 6.36 0.85
C LYS A 232 0.52 7.04 2.21
N PRO A 233 -0.58 7.80 2.40
CA PRO A 233 -0.78 8.51 3.65
C PRO A 233 -1.11 7.55 4.80
N GLY A 234 -0.71 7.92 6.02
CA GLY A 234 -1.13 7.24 7.25
C GLY A 234 -0.31 5.98 7.57
N LEU A 235 -0.95 4.92 8.05
CA LEU A 235 -0.25 3.69 8.48
C LEU A 235 -0.30 2.55 7.46
N ASP A 236 -0.90 2.78 6.28
CA ASP A 236 -1.08 1.76 5.26
C ASP A 236 0.26 1.30 4.67
N GLY A 237 0.59 0.03 4.90
CA GLY A 237 1.80 -0.63 4.41
C GLY A 237 1.66 -1.29 3.03
N HIS A 238 0.48 -1.32 2.42
CA HIS A 238 0.24 -2.04 1.17
C HIS A 238 0.84 -1.32 -0.04
N SER A 239 2.08 -1.61 -0.38
CA SER A 239 2.81 -0.84 -1.38
C SER A 239 2.77 -1.40 -2.81
N ASN A 240 2.30 -2.64 -3.01
CA ASN A 240 2.32 -3.30 -4.32
C ASN A 240 1.68 -2.46 -5.42
N GLY A 241 0.45 -1.94 -5.22
CA GLY A 241 -0.23 -1.13 -6.23
C GLY A 241 0.48 0.19 -6.51
N ALA A 242 0.87 0.92 -5.47
CA ALA A 242 1.58 2.20 -5.58
C ALA A 242 2.91 2.07 -6.33
N GLU A 243 3.65 0.99 -6.07
CA GLU A 243 4.92 0.71 -6.76
C GLU A 243 4.71 0.47 -8.25
N GLN A 244 3.67 -0.27 -8.64
CA GLN A 244 3.40 -0.57 -10.04
C GLN A 244 2.90 0.66 -10.79
N ILE A 245 2.09 1.50 -10.14
CA ILE A 245 1.72 2.82 -10.66
C ILE A 245 2.97 3.69 -10.84
N ALA A 246 3.87 3.74 -9.86
CA ALA A 246 5.10 4.53 -9.97
C ALA A 246 6.05 4.00 -11.07
N VAL A 247 6.18 2.69 -11.22
CA VAL A 247 6.97 2.06 -12.30
C VAL A 247 6.34 2.38 -13.66
N ARG A 248 5.04 2.14 -13.84
CA ARG A 248 4.35 2.37 -15.12
C ARG A 248 4.32 3.85 -15.49
N ALA A 249 4.08 4.77 -14.55
CA ALA A 249 4.14 6.20 -14.80
C ALA A 249 5.53 6.64 -15.31
N ARG A 250 6.59 6.11 -14.70
CA ARG A 250 7.95 6.42 -15.15
C ARG A 250 8.22 5.87 -16.56
N ASP A 251 7.78 4.65 -16.84
CA ASP A 251 7.91 4.02 -18.16
C ASP A 251 7.07 4.75 -19.23
N ALA A 252 5.92 5.30 -18.85
CA ALA A 252 5.05 6.14 -19.68
C ALA A 252 5.61 7.56 -19.91
N GLY A 253 6.66 7.95 -19.18
CA GLY A 253 7.36 9.21 -19.40
C GLY A 253 7.06 10.31 -18.41
N PHE A 254 6.35 10.06 -17.30
CA PHE A 254 6.22 11.01 -16.20
C PHE A 254 7.54 11.18 -15.44
N ASP A 255 7.75 12.36 -14.85
CA ASP A 255 8.67 12.55 -13.74
C ASP A 255 8.00 12.10 -12.44
N VAL A 256 8.48 11.01 -11.83
CA VAL A 256 7.75 10.32 -10.75
C VAL A 256 8.46 10.44 -9.41
N ILE A 257 7.75 11.00 -8.44
CA ILE A 257 8.15 11.05 -7.04
C ILE A 257 7.39 9.97 -6.29
N TYR A 258 8.08 8.91 -5.87
CA TYR A 258 7.46 7.89 -5.03
C TYR A 258 7.86 8.10 -3.57
N ALA A 259 6.91 8.58 -2.76
CA ALA A 259 7.14 8.93 -1.35
C ALA A 259 7.21 7.70 -0.42
N GLY A 260 6.93 6.50 -0.93
CA GLY A 260 6.95 5.26 -0.16
C GLY A 260 5.72 5.08 0.73
N ILE A 261 5.87 4.24 1.77
CA ILE A 261 4.83 3.95 2.76
C ILE A 261 4.93 4.90 3.96
N ARG A 262 3.79 5.12 4.61
CA ARG A 262 3.69 5.79 5.91
C ARG A 262 4.13 7.25 5.93
N SER A 263 3.92 7.96 4.83
CA SER A 263 4.03 9.42 4.82
C SER A 263 2.81 10.03 5.51
N THR A 264 2.99 11.14 6.20
CA THR A 264 1.87 11.94 6.69
C THR A 264 1.25 12.75 5.53
N PRO A 265 -0.05 13.11 5.61
CA PRO A 265 -0.64 14.07 4.68
C PRO A 265 0.19 15.35 4.51
N ALA A 266 0.71 15.89 5.61
CA ALA A 266 1.55 17.10 5.59
C ALA A 266 2.86 16.91 4.81
N GLU A 267 3.59 15.81 5.04
CA GLU A 267 4.83 15.50 4.30
C GLU A 267 4.57 15.32 2.79
N LEU A 268 3.44 14.70 2.42
CA LEU A 268 3.08 14.51 1.00
C LEU A 268 2.78 15.86 0.32
N VAL A 269 2.01 16.72 0.96
CA VAL A 269 1.69 18.06 0.45
C VAL A 269 2.94 18.92 0.36
N GLU A 270 3.79 18.90 1.40
CA GLU A 270 5.06 19.63 1.42
C GLU A 270 6.00 19.15 0.30
N THR A 271 6.08 17.83 0.06
CA THR A 271 6.87 17.27 -1.03
C THR A 271 6.30 17.70 -2.39
N ALA A 272 4.98 17.63 -2.57
CA ALA A 272 4.32 18.04 -3.81
C ALA A 272 4.56 19.52 -4.13
N GLU A 273 4.49 20.39 -3.12
CA GLU A 273 4.77 21.82 -3.22
C GLU A 273 6.24 22.06 -3.62
N LYS A 274 7.18 21.53 -2.83
CA LYS A 274 8.63 21.72 -3.05
C LYS A 274 9.10 21.22 -4.40
N GLU A 275 8.57 20.08 -4.83
CA GLU A 275 8.96 19.45 -6.09
C GLU A 275 8.17 19.98 -7.30
N GLY A 276 7.10 20.74 -7.08
CA GLY A 276 6.23 21.24 -8.14
C GLY A 276 5.49 20.11 -8.87
N ALA A 277 4.86 19.21 -8.12
CA ALA A 277 4.06 18.12 -8.68
C ALA A 277 2.85 18.67 -9.45
N HIS A 278 2.55 18.05 -10.59
CA HIS A 278 1.39 18.39 -11.42
C HIS A 278 0.16 17.52 -11.09
N CYS A 279 0.36 16.44 -10.35
CA CYS A 279 -0.70 15.58 -9.82
C CYS A 279 -0.19 14.85 -8.57
N ILE A 280 -1.07 14.66 -7.60
CA ILE A 280 -0.82 13.87 -6.39
C ILE A 280 -1.71 12.64 -6.43
N GLY A 281 -1.12 11.45 -6.34
CA GLY A 281 -1.81 10.17 -6.27
C GLY A 281 -1.66 9.54 -4.89
N LEU A 282 -2.78 9.35 -4.19
CA LEU A 282 -2.81 8.63 -2.92
C LEU A 282 -3.17 7.18 -3.18
N SER A 283 -2.38 6.23 -2.67
CA SER A 283 -2.73 4.81 -2.68
C SER A 283 -3.12 4.36 -1.28
N ILE A 284 -4.40 4.02 -1.06
CA ILE A 284 -4.99 3.74 0.25
C ILE A 284 -5.80 2.45 0.20
N LEU A 285 -5.36 1.44 0.94
CA LEU A 285 -6.00 0.12 1.03
C LEU A 285 -6.50 -0.18 2.46
N SER A 286 -6.40 0.78 3.37
CA SER A 286 -6.73 0.62 4.80
C SER A 286 -8.16 1.04 5.17
N GLY A 287 -8.98 1.48 4.20
CA GLY A 287 -10.33 1.99 4.45
C GLY A 287 -10.39 3.42 5.00
N SER A 288 -9.24 4.11 5.10
CA SER A 288 -9.14 5.50 5.61
C SER A 288 -9.13 6.56 4.50
N HIS A 289 -9.56 6.19 3.29
CA HIS A 289 -9.43 7.00 2.08
C HIS A 289 -10.20 8.32 2.14
N VAL A 290 -11.41 8.35 2.70
CA VAL A 290 -12.19 9.59 2.84
C VAL A 290 -11.47 10.58 3.74
N THR A 291 -11.18 10.18 4.99
CA THR A 291 -10.53 11.04 5.99
C THR A 291 -9.16 11.53 5.52
N LEU A 292 -8.31 10.64 4.99
CA LEU A 292 -6.96 11.02 4.56
C LEU A 292 -6.98 11.89 3.30
N ALA A 293 -7.87 11.64 2.34
CA ALA A 293 -7.98 12.48 1.15
C ALA A 293 -8.50 13.88 1.52
N HIS A 294 -9.49 13.98 2.41
CA HIS A 294 -9.99 15.26 2.92
C HIS A 294 -8.88 16.07 3.60
N GLU A 295 -8.09 15.43 4.46
CA GLU A 295 -6.97 16.08 5.14
C GLU A 295 -5.89 16.57 4.15
N VAL A 296 -5.55 15.75 3.14
CA VAL A 296 -4.62 16.16 2.08
C VAL A 296 -5.17 17.36 1.30
N LEU A 297 -6.44 17.34 0.89
CA LEU A 297 -7.07 18.45 0.17
C LEU A 297 -7.09 19.74 1.00
N ARG A 298 -7.39 19.65 2.30
CA ARG A 298 -7.34 20.79 3.24
C ARG A 298 -5.94 21.39 3.29
N LEU A 299 -4.92 20.56 3.49
CA LEU A 299 -3.53 20.98 3.57
C LEU A 299 -3.02 21.55 2.23
N MET A 300 -3.43 21.00 1.08
CA MET A 300 -3.11 21.54 -0.24
C MET A 300 -3.63 22.97 -0.41
N LYS A 301 -4.88 23.23 0.02
CA LYS A 301 -5.47 24.58 0.00
C LYS A 301 -4.69 25.54 0.90
N GLU A 302 -4.34 25.12 2.11
CA GLU A 302 -3.56 25.92 3.06
C GLU A 302 -2.15 26.26 2.55
N ARG A 303 -1.56 25.38 1.74
CA ARG A 303 -0.24 25.54 1.12
C ARG A 303 -0.28 26.22 -0.24
N GLY A 304 -1.45 26.62 -0.73
CA GLY A 304 -1.60 27.32 -2.01
C GLY A 304 -1.40 26.44 -3.25
N ILE A 305 -1.46 25.11 -3.11
CA ILE A 305 -1.40 24.14 -4.22
C ILE A 305 -2.73 23.40 -4.43
N GLY A 306 -3.85 24.01 -3.99
CA GLY A 306 -5.18 23.42 -4.07
C GLY A 306 -5.73 23.25 -5.50
N ASP A 307 -5.04 23.82 -6.49
CA ASP A 307 -5.30 23.67 -7.93
C ASP A 307 -4.62 22.42 -8.53
N VAL A 308 -3.66 21.82 -7.84
CA VAL A 308 -3.05 20.55 -8.23
C VAL A 308 -4.08 19.42 -8.04
N PRO A 309 -4.35 18.59 -9.06
CA PRO A 309 -5.33 17.52 -8.95
C PRO A 309 -4.85 16.44 -7.98
N LEU A 310 -5.77 16.02 -7.11
CA LEU A 310 -5.62 14.86 -6.25
C LEU A 310 -6.38 13.68 -6.85
N VAL A 311 -5.71 12.54 -7.04
CA VAL A 311 -6.34 11.27 -7.41
C VAL A 311 -6.15 10.26 -6.28
N VAL A 312 -7.11 9.35 -6.11
CA VAL A 312 -7.07 8.35 -5.03
C VAL A 312 -7.25 6.96 -5.63
N GLY A 313 -6.37 6.03 -5.28
CA GLY A 313 -6.46 4.64 -5.69
C GLY A 313 -6.47 3.67 -4.51
N GLY A 314 -7.08 2.50 -4.69
CA GLY A 314 -7.09 1.43 -3.70
C GLY A 314 -8.43 0.72 -3.57
N ILE A 315 -8.70 0.14 -2.40
CA ILE A 315 -9.95 -0.59 -2.14
C ILE A 315 -11.00 0.43 -1.68
N ILE A 316 -11.77 0.96 -2.63
CA ILE A 316 -12.70 2.07 -2.41
C ILE A 316 -14.10 1.63 -2.83
N PRO A 317 -15.08 1.63 -1.91
CA PRO A 317 -16.47 1.33 -2.23
C PRO A 317 -17.12 2.38 -3.15
N PRO A 318 -18.14 2.02 -3.96
CA PRO A 318 -18.79 2.97 -4.87
C PRO A 318 -19.39 4.21 -4.20
N ALA A 319 -19.93 4.07 -2.98
CA ALA A 319 -20.48 5.19 -2.22
C ALA A 319 -19.37 6.19 -1.84
N ASP A 320 -18.22 5.69 -1.41
CA ASP A 320 -17.08 6.51 -1.02
C ASP A 320 -16.38 7.12 -2.26
N GLU A 321 -16.36 6.42 -3.40
CA GLU A 321 -15.89 7.01 -4.66
C GLU A 321 -16.69 8.26 -5.01
N LYS A 322 -18.03 8.18 -4.93
CA LYS A 322 -18.89 9.34 -5.16
C LYS A 322 -18.58 10.47 -4.19
N LEU A 323 -18.48 10.15 -2.90
CA LEU A 323 -18.15 11.14 -1.87
C LEU A 323 -16.80 11.81 -2.10
N LEU A 324 -15.75 11.04 -2.43
CA LEU A 324 -14.41 11.57 -2.74
C LEU A 324 -14.46 12.57 -3.90
N ARG A 325 -15.15 12.23 -4.99
CA ARG A 325 -15.30 13.10 -6.16
C ARG A 325 -16.06 14.38 -5.84
N GLU A 326 -17.16 14.28 -5.10
CA GLU A 326 -17.94 15.45 -4.63
C GLU A 326 -17.12 16.39 -3.75
N ASN A 327 -16.09 15.88 -3.05
CA ASN A 327 -15.20 16.66 -2.19
C ASN A 327 -13.91 17.16 -2.89
N GLY A 328 -13.78 16.98 -4.22
CA GLY A 328 -12.69 17.55 -5.00
C GLY A 328 -11.55 16.59 -5.38
N VAL A 329 -11.73 15.28 -5.20
CA VAL A 329 -10.84 14.28 -5.82
C VAL A 329 -11.13 14.19 -7.32
N ALA A 330 -10.12 14.39 -8.15
CA ALA A 330 -10.24 14.43 -9.61
C ALA A 330 -10.59 13.07 -10.21
N ALA A 331 -10.01 11.99 -9.68
CA ALA A 331 -10.29 10.62 -10.12
C ALA A 331 -10.08 9.59 -9.01
N VAL A 332 -10.84 8.50 -9.09
CA VAL A 332 -10.74 7.35 -8.21
C VAL A 332 -10.41 6.10 -9.03
N TYR A 333 -9.39 5.34 -8.63
CA TYR A 333 -8.95 4.11 -9.29
C TYR A 333 -9.05 2.91 -8.34
N THR A 334 -9.90 1.94 -8.67
CA THR A 334 -10.16 0.74 -7.86
C THR A 334 -9.52 -0.50 -8.50
N PRO A 335 -9.57 -1.71 -7.89
CA PRO A 335 -9.05 -2.93 -8.53
C PRO A 335 -9.70 -3.26 -9.89
N LYS A 336 -10.84 -2.64 -10.22
CA LYS A 336 -11.48 -2.75 -11.54
C LYS A 336 -10.67 -2.03 -12.62
N ASN A 337 -9.86 -1.03 -12.26
CA ASN A 337 -8.95 -0.32 -13.13
C ASN A 337 -7.63 -1.08 -13.23
N TYR A 338 -7.67 -2.29 -13.82
CA TYR A 338 -6.49 -3.15 -13.92
C TYR A 338 -5.54 -2.76 -15.07
N ASP A 339 -6.04 -2.01 -16.06
CA ASP A 339 -5.24 -1.50 -17.18
C ASP A 339 -4.46 -0.25 -16.74
N LEU A 340 -3.16 -0.43 -16.49
CA LEU A 340 -2.30 0.65 -16.03
C LEU A 340 -2.03 1.68 -17.14
N ASN A 341 -2.09 1.30 -18.42
CA ASN A 341 -1.91 2.22 -19.54
C ASN A 341 -3.07 3.21 -19.60
N ALA A 342 -4.30 2.71 -19.47
CA ALA A 342 -5.48 3.55 -19.40
C ALA A 342 -5.41 4.56 -18.23
N ILE A 343 -4.95 4.13 -17.05
CA ILE A 343 -4.72 5.03 -15.91
C ILE A 343 -3.70 6.10 -16.27
N MET A 344 -2.56 5.76 -16.87
CA MET A 344 -1.53 6.74 -17.22
C MET A 344 -2.02 7.78 -18.23
N THR A 345 -2.78 7.36 -19.24
CA THR A 345 -3.41 8.27 -20.21
C THR A 345 -4.41 9.20 -19.52
N ASP A 346 -5.27 8.68 -18.64
CA ASP A 346 -6.22 9.50 -17.90
C ASP A 346 -5.52 10.51 -16.97
N LEU A 347 -4.43 10.12 -16.29
CA LEU A 347 -3.61 11.03 -15.50
C LEU A 347 -3.04 12.19 -16.33
N ALA A 348 -2.58 11.91 -17.56
CA ALA A 348 -2.09 12.96 -18.46
C ALA A 348 -3.21 13.96 -18.80
N HIS A 349 -4.41 13.47 -19.11
CA HIS A 349 -5.57 14.33 -19.39
C HIS A 349 -6.04 15.11 -18.16
N ILE A 350 -5.99 14.52 -16.95
CA ILE A 350 -6.33 15.20 -15.69
C ILE A 350 -5.37 16.38 -15.46
N ILE A 351 -4.08 16.17 -15.67
CA ILE A 351 -3.06 17.23 -15.56
C ILE A 351 -3.32 18.33 -16.58
N GLU A 352 -3.60 17.97 -17.84
CA GLU A 352 -3.89 18.94 -18.88
C GLU A 352 -5.09 19.83 -18.52
N ARG A 353 -6.23 19.23 -18.15
CA ARG A 353 -7.44 19.98 -17.76
C ARG A 353 -7.17 20.92 -16.58
N SER A 354 -6.45 20.44 -15.56
CA SER A 354 -6.10 21.27 -14.40
C SER A 354 -5.25 22.48 -14.77
N VAL A 355 -4.40 22.38 -15.80
CA VAL A 355 -3.60 23.53 -16.26
C VAL A 355 -4.43 24.47 -17.12
N GLU A 356 -5.34 23.95 -17.94
CA GLU A 356 -6.26 24.78 -18.74
C GLU A 356 -7.20 25.61 -17.88
N GLU A 357 -7.71 25.06 -16.79
CA GLU A 357 -8.60 25.77 -15.85
C GLU A 357 -7.88 26.91 -15.07
N ARG A 358 -6.55 27.00 -15.15
CA ARG A 358 -5.73 28.05 -14.52
C ARG A 358 -5.47 29.27 -15.42
N VAL A 359 -5.70 29.15 -16.73
CA VAL A 359 -5.42 30.20 -17.74
C VAL A 359 -6.68 31.01 -18.05
#